data_AF-A0AAN8KKY0-F1
#
_entry.id   AF-A0AAN8KKY0-F1
#
_cell.length_a   1.000
_cell.length_b   1.000
_cell.length_c   1.000
_cell.angle_alpha   90.00
_cell.angle_beta   90.00
_cell.angle_gamma   90.00
#
_symmetry.space_group_name_H-M   'P 1'
#
loop_
_entity.id
_entity.type
_entity.pdbx_description
1 polymer ?
#
loop_
_entity_poly.entity_id
_entity_poly.type
_entity_poly.pdbx_seq_one_letter_code
_entity_poly.pdbx_strand_id
1 'polypeptide(L)'
;MHVYGDEHLISKQECINHVSKRMGTALRKLTKDSKKVGVTLGGRGHGRLTQNLINKLTLYYGKAIRDHANDLNGMRNAVFSSFLHAISTDSAPHHSRCPSGESSWCFYQKALALGETPGSHSVMVGTPLTIEVAQKLNLFIQVLAMRLYLDVVTQGKPRMQTKVYTIKFGVNAQRQTFTQIQQNSIKVSKYKSNFCP
;
A
#
# COMPACT_ATOMS: atom_id res chain seq x y z
N MET A 1 34.48 28.86 -16.82
CA MET A 1 34.73 27.42 -16.69
C MET A 1 33.39 26.73 -16.48
N HIS A 2 32.74 26.28 -17.55
CA HIS A 2 31.53 25.46 -17.46
C HIS A 2 31.98 24.02 -17.19
N VAL A 3 31.66 23.50 -16.00
CA VAL A 3 32.18 22.22 -15.49
C VAL A 3 31.48 21.01 -16.14
N TYR A 4 30.38 21.20 -16.88
CA TYR A 4 29.70 20.16 -17.64
C TYR A 4 29.22 20.71 -18.98
N GLY A 5 29.50 19.99 -20.08
CA GLY A 5 29.05 20.34 -21.43
C GLY A 5 27.53 20.17 -21.59
N ASP A 6 26.93 21.00 -22.45
CA ASP A 6 25.48 21.17 -22.65
C ASP A 6 24.70 19.94 -23.14
N GLU A 7 25.33 18.76 -23.25
CA GLU A 7 24.71 17.56 -23.84
C GLU A 7 24.21 16.52 -22.84
N HIS A 8 24.32 16.75 -21.54
CA HIS A 8 23.77 15.82 -20.53
C HIS A 8 22.58 16.44 -19.81
N LEU A 9 21.37 15.98 -20.15
CA LEU A 9 20.15 16.21 -19.38
C LEU A 9 20.32 15.63 -17.97
N ILE A 10 20.78 16.44 -17.02
CA ILE A 10 20.83 16.06 -15.60
C ILE A 10 19.39 16.04 -15.07
N SER A 11 18.78 14.86 -15.08
CA SER A 11 17.50 14.64 -14.40
C SER A 11 17.72 14.58 -12.89
N LYS A 12 17.22 15.57 -12.15
CA LYS A 12 17.21 15.55 -10.68
C LYS A 12 16.25 14.45 -10.22
N GLN A 13 16.80 13.33 -9.77
CA GLN A 13 16.00 12.31 -9.10
C GLN A 13 15.63 12.79 -7.69
N GLU A 14 14.34 12.69 -7.32
CA GLU A 14 13.96 12.89 -5.91
C GLU A 14 14.62 11.79 -5.07
N CYS A 15 15.32 12.18 -4.00
CA CYS A 15 15.93 11.19 -3.13
C CYS A 15 14.85 10.40 -2.37
N ILE A 16 15.08 9.10 -2.15
CA ILE A 16 14.15 8.21 -1.43
C ILE A 16 13.76 8.79 -0.06
N ASN A 17 14.71 9.47 0.60
CA ASN A 17 14.47 10.16 1.86
C ASN A 17 13.42 11.27 1.72
N HIS A 18 13.45 12.03 0.62
CA HIS A 18 12.46 13.07 0.34
C HIS A 18 11.07 12.47 0.09
N VAL A 19 10.99 11.45 -0.76
CA VAL A 19 9.75 10.72 -1.07
C VAL A 19 9.13 10.12 0.20
N SER A 20 9.95 9.51 1.06
CA SER A 20 9.51 8.96 2.34
C SER A 20 9.00 10.07 3.28
N LYS A 21 9.74 11.18 3.41
CA LYS A 21 9.30 12.32 4.22
C LYS A 21 7.96 12.89 3.76
N ARG A 22 7.72 12.93 2.44
CA ARG A 22 6.42 13.35 1.88
C ARG A 22 5.30 12.45 2.39
N MET A 23 5.44 11.13 2.35
CA MET A 23 4.45 10.20 2.92
C MET A 23 4.15 10.51 4.39
N GLY A 24 5.17 10.63 5.23
CA GLY A 24 4.98 10.92 6.66
C GLY A 24 4.30 12.27 6.92
N THR A 25 4.68 13.31 6.18
CA THR A 25 4.05 14.64 6.27
C THR A 25 2.60 14.59 5.83
N ALA A 26 2.32 13.84 4.77
CA ALA A 26 1.00 13.73 4.20
C ALA A 26 0.05 12.93 5.15
N LEU A 27 0.54 11.89 5.84
CA LEU A 27 -0.21 11.21 6.92
C LEU A 27 -0.49 12.13 8.12
N ARG A 28 0.49 12.94 8.55
CA ARG A 28 0.30 13.94 9.62
C ARG A 28 -0.71 15.02 9.22
N LYS A 29 -0.75 15.40 7.94
CA LYS A 29 -1.75 16.33 7.41
C LYS A 29 -3.14 15.69 7.45
N LEU A 30 -3.26 14.44 7.03
CA LEU A 30 -4.52 13.68 7.04
C LEU A 30 -5.13 13.60 8.44
N THR A 31 -4.33 13.33 9.48
CA THR A 31 -4.83 13.31 10.86
C THR A 31 -5.33 14.68 11.33
N LYS A 32 -4.60 15.75 11.00
CA LYS A 32 -4.98 17.13 11.33
C LYS A 32 -6.26 17.56 10.60
N ASP A 33 -6.35 17.28 9.31
CA ASP A 33 -7.50 17.71 8.50
C ASP A 33 -8.76 16.91 8.85
N SER A 34 -8.64 15.61 9.11
CA SER A 34 -9.77 14.78 9.55
C SER A 34 -10.34 15.30 10.87
N LYS A 35 -9.47 15.76 11.79
CA LYS A 35 -9.90 16.34 13.07
C LYS A 35 -10.74 17.61 12.88
N LYS A 36 -10.47 18.42 11.86
CA LYS A 36 -11.24 19.65 11.56
C LYS A 36 -12.70 19.35 11.14
N VAL A 37 -12.93 18.18 10.57
CA VAL A 37 -14.27 17.71 10.15
C VAL A 37 -14.87 16.72 11.16
N GLY A 38 -14.38 16.71 12.40
CA GLY A 38 -14.91 15.89 13.49
C GLY A 38 -14.45 14.41 13.50
N VAL A 39 -13.56 14.00 12.59
CA VAL A 39 -13.08 12.61 12.51
C VAL A 39 -11.70 12.46 13.16
N THR A 40 -11.60 11.62 14.20
CA THR A 40 -10.34 11.41 14.94
C THR A 40 -9.60 10.15 14.48
N LEU A 41 -8.66 10.32 13.55
CA LEU A 41 -7.82 9.23 13.04
C LEU A 41 -6.55 8.95 13.88
N GLY A 42 -6.13 9.91 14.69
CA GLY A 42 -4.96 9.79 15.59
C GLY A 42 -5.34 9.50 17.05
N GLY A 43 -4.40 9.70 17.96
CA GLY A 43 -4.63 9.55 19.41
C GLY A 43 -4.11 8.23 20.00
N ARG A 44 -4.41 7.96 21.27
CA ARG A 44 -3.88 6.83 22.06
C ARG A 44 -4.57 5.48 21.83
N GLY A 45 -5.54 5.42 20.91
CA GLY A 45 -6.30 4.19 20.65
C GLY A 45 -5.53 3.17 19.82
N HIS A 46 -5.83 1.88 20.03
CA HIS A 46 -5.34 0.80 19.20
C HIS A 46 -5.74 1.03 17.73
N GLY A 47 -4.81 0.77 16.80
CA GLY A 47 -5.04 0.95 15.37
C GLY A 47 -5.19 2.39 14.88
N ARG A 48 -4.88 3.39 15.73
CA ARG A 48 -4.91 4.82 15.37
C ARG A 48 -3.57 5.28 14.80
N LEU A 49 -3.58 6.33 13.98
CA LEU A 49 -2.39 7.00 13.44
C LEU A 49 -1.65 7.79 14.52
N THR A 50 -0.99 7.08 15.43
CA THR A 50 -0.03 7.66 16.37
C THR A 50 1.20 8.17 15.62
N GLN A 51 1.97 9.09 16.23
CA GLN A 51 3.20 9.56 15.62
C GLN A 51 4.20 8.42 15.37
N ASN A 52 4.26 7.45 16.28
CA ASN A 52 5.11 6.27 16.13
C ASN A 52 4.66 5.40 14.95
N LEU A 53 3.35 5.14 14.81
CA LEU A 53 2.82 4.38 13.67
C LEU A 53 3.10 5.09 12.34
N ILE A 54 2.90 6.41 12.28
CA ILE A 54 3.23 7.21 11.08
C ILE A 54 4.72 7.08 10.73
N ASN A 55 5.61 7.11 11.73
CA ASN A 55 7.05 6.96 11.50
C ASN A 55 7.39 5.56 10.96
N LYS A 56 6.80 4.49 11.52
CA LYS A 56 6.96 3.12 11.03
C LYS A 56 6.45 2.96 9.59
N LEU A 57 5.24 3.44 9.29
CA LEU A 57 4.67 3.40 7.94
C LEU A 57 5.55 4.18 6.93
N THR A 58 6.10 5.31 7.35
CA THR A 58 7.04 6.10 6.53
C THR A 58 8.33 5.33 6.24
N LEU A 59 8.87 4.65 7.24
CA LEU A 59 10.07 3.83 7.11
C LEU A 59 9.83 2.64 6.17
N TYR A 60 8.72 1.92 6.34
CA TYR A 60 8.36 0.77 5.50
C TYR A 60 8.14 1.20 4.04
N TYR A 61 7.50 2.35 3.83
CA TYR A 61 7.34 2.92 2.50
C TYR A 61 8.69 3.24 1.83
N GLY A 62 9.62 3.89 2.54
CA GLY A 62 10.97 4.13 2.04
C GLY A 62 11.76 2.85 1.77
N LYS A 63 11.59 1.83 2.61
CA LYS A 63 12.19 0.50 2.41
C LYS A 63 11.65 -0.16 1.15
N ALA A 64 10.34 -0.16 0.95
CA ALA A 64 9.70 -0.73 -0.25
C ALA A 64 10.21 -0.07 -1.55
N ILE A 65 10.42 1.24 -1.54
CA ILE A 65 11.00 1.95 -2.69
C ILE A 65 12.47 1.55 -2.91
N ARG A 66 13.26 1.47 -1.83
CA ARG A 66 14.68 1.15 -1.91
C ARG A 66 14.92 -0.28 -2.40
N ASP A 67 14.24 -1.26 -1.81
CA ASP A 67 14.43 -2.68 -2.10
C ASP A 67 13.98 -3.04 -3.53
N HIS A 68 13.05 -2.26 -4.10
CA HIS A 68 12.44 -2.52 -5.40
C HIS A 68 12.66 -1.34 -6.38
N ALA A 69 13.78 -0.63 -6.27
CA ALA A 69 14.04 0.58 -7.07
C ALA A 69 13.96 0.34 -8.59
N ASN A 70 14.30 -0.87 -9.04
CA ASN A 70 14.29 -1.27 -10.46
C ASN A 70 13.07 -2.14 -10.83
N ASP A 71 12.15 -2.41 -9.89
CA ASP A 71 10.96 -3.21 -10.11
C ASP A 71 9.72 -2.49 -9.59
N LEU A 72 9.05 -1.79 -10.49
CA LEU A 72 7.85 -1.03 -10.18
C LEU A 72 6.72 -1.92 -9.62
N ASN A 73 6.58 -3.15 -10.12
CA ASN A 73 5.52 -4.05 -9.66
C ASN A 73 5.86 -4.60 -8.27
N GLY A 74 7.12 -4.97 -8.04
CA GLY A 74 7.64 -5.32 -6.71
C GLY A 74 7.45 -4.19 -5.71
N MET A 75 7.77 -2.95 -6.08
CA MET A 75 7.59 -1.76 -5.25
C MET A 75 6.12 -1.58 -4.86
N ARG A 76 5.21 -1.63 -5.84
CA ARG A 76 3.76 -1.56 -5.59
C ARG A 76 3.30 -2.67 -4.65
N ASN A 77 3.73 -3.90 -4.90
CA ASN A 77 3.37 -5.04 -4.06
C ASN A 77 3.88 -4.88 -2.63
N ALA A 78 5.11 -4.41 -2.43
CA ALA A 78 5.69 -4.17 -1.11
C ALA A 78 4.97 -3.05 -0.34
N VAL A 79 4.60 -1.96 -1.01
CA VAL A 79 3.81 -0.88 -0.42
C VAL A 79 2.42 -1.39 0.00
N PHE A 80 1.73 -2.11 -0.89
CA PHE A 80 0.41 -2.67 -0.58
C PHE A 80 0.47 -3.79 0.45
N SER A 81 1.53 -4.60 0.46
CA SER A 81 1.75 -5.65 1.47
C SER A 81 1.80 -5.04 2.87
N SER A 82 2.54 -3.95 3.05
CA SER A 82 2.60 -3.24 4.33
C SER A 82 1.22 -2.75 4.80
N PHE A 83 0.41 -2.22 3.87
CA PHE A 83 -0.94 -1.76 4.18
C PHE A 83 -1.90 -2.91 4.51
N LEU A 84 -1.90 -3.96 3.67
CA LEU A 84 -2.75 -5.12 3.85
C LEU A 84 -2.43 -5.85 5.16
N HIS A 85 -1.16 -5.98 5.50
CA HIS A 85 -0.71 -6.55 6.77
C HIS A 85 -1.29 -5.75 7.94
N ALA A 86 -1.23 -4.40 7.88
CA ALA A 86 -1.73 -3.53 8.94
C ALA A 86 -3.25 -3.63 9.18
N ILE A 87 -4.04 -3.99 8.16
CA ILE A 87 -5.49 -4.12 8.26
C ILE A 87 -5.97 -5.57 8.42
N SER A 88 -5.05 -6.54 8.38
CA SER A 88 -5.38 -7.95 8.44
C SER A 88 -5.91 -8.34 9.83
N THR A 89 -6.88 -9.23 9.85
CA THR A 89 -7.44 -9.81 11.09
C THR A 89 -7.43 -11.33 11.00
N ASP A 90 -7.63 -12.00 12.13
CA ASP A 90 -7.73 -13.48 12.16
C ASP A 90 -8.89 -13.98 11.27
N SER A 91 -9.99 -13.23 11.21
CA SER A 91 -11.15 -13.54 10.37
C SER A 91 -11.02 -13.12 8.90
N ALA A 92 -10.13 -12.18 8.61
CA ALA A 92 -9.88 -11.65 7.27
C ALA A 92 -8.36 -11.43 7.05
N PRO A 93 -7.59 -12.52 6.85
CA PRO A 93 -6.15 -12.42 6.63
C PRO A 93 -5.86 -11.86 5.22
N HIS A 94 -5.01 -10.84 5.12
CA HIS A 94 -4.65 -10.20 3.86
C HIS A 94 -3.14 -10.28 3.56
N HIS A 95 -2.60 -11.50 3.50
CA HIS A 95 -1.16 -11.73 3.33
C HIS A 95 -0.71 -12.11 1.91
N SER A 96 -1.61 -12.05 0.92
CA SER A 96 -1.33 -12.50 -0.46
C SER A 96 -0.23 -11.72 -1.19
N ARG A 97 0.13 -10.52 -0.72
CA ARG A 97 1.23 -9.70 -1.26
C ARG A 97 2.51 -9.74 -0.41
N CYS A 98 2.46 -10.42 0.73
CA CYS A 98 3.63 -10.60 1.58
C CYS A 98 4.56 -11.64 0.94
N PRO A 99 5.89 -11.51 1.13
CA PRO A 99 6.82 -12.53 0.64
C PRO A 99 6.50 -13.88 1.27
N SER A 100 6.61 -14.95 0.49
CA SER A 100 6.42 -16.32 0.95
C SER A 100 7.75 -16.92 1.44
N GLY A 101 7.67 -18.04 2.16
CA GLY A 101 8.83 -18.80 2.62
C GLY A 101 9.18 -18.57 4.09
N GLU A 102 10.03 -19.44 4.62
CA GLU A 102 10.43 -19.48 6.04
C GLU A 102 11.20 -18.23 6.48
N SER A 103 11.87 -17.57 5.54
CA SER A 103 12.57 -16.30 5.75
C SER A 103 11.66 -15.07 5.61
N SER A 104 10.35 -15.26 5.45
CA SER A 104 9.41 -14.15 5.33
C SER A 104 9.36 -13.34 6.62
N TRP A 105 9.38 -12.01 6.47
CA TRP A 105 9.08 -11.10 7.58
C TRP A 105 7.59 -11.12 7.98
N CYS A 106 6.72 -11.66 7.12
CA CYS A 106 5.31 -11.80 7.40
C CYS A 106 5.09 -13.07 8.23
N PHE A 107 4.67 -12.90 9.49
CA PHE A 107 4.43 -14.03 10.41
C PHE A 107 3.48 -15.08 9.82
N TYR A 108 2.48 -14.64 9.06
CA TYR A 108 1.47 -15.51 8.47
C TYR A 108 2.08 -16.37 7.36
N GLN A 109 2.77 -15.75 6.39
CA GLN A 109 3.42 -16.49 5.30
C GLN A 109 4.55 -17.39 5.80
N LYS A 110 5.26 -16.94 6.85
CA LYS A 110 6.29 -17.75 7.50
C LYS A 110 5.71 -18.99 8.15
N ALA A 111 4.65 -18.86 8.95
CA ALA A 111 3.99 -20.00 9.59
C ALA A 111 3.47 -20.99 8.54
N LEU A 112 2.83 -20.51 7.47
CA LEU A 112 2.38 -21.38 6.37
C LEU A 112 3.53 -22.13 5.69
N ALA A 113 4.68 -21.49 5.50
CA ALA A 113 5.86 -22.13 4.92
C ALA A 113 6.46 -23.21 5.83
N LEU A 114 6.36 -23.04 7.15
CA LEU A 114 6.81 -24.00 8.15
C LEU A 114 5.78 -25.11 8.45
N GLY A 115 4.58 -25.05 7.86
CA GLY A 115 3.49 -25.97 8.17
C GLY A 115 2.83 -25.72 9.54
N GLU A 116 3.00 -24.51 10.09
CA GLU A 116 2.47 -24.10 11.39
C GLU A 116 1.17 -23.28 11.25
N THR A 117 0.41 -23.22 12.35
CA THR A 117 -0.74 -22.30 12.45
C THR A 117 -0.25 -20.87 12.70
N PRO A 118 -0.65 -19.88 11.89
CA PRO A 118 -0.30 -18.48 12.13
C PRO A 118 -0.78 -17.97 13.49
N GLY A 119 0.04 -17.18 14.18
CA GLY A 119 -0.34 -16.51 15.43
C GLY A 119 -1.45 -15.46 15.24
N SER A 120 -2.07 -15.01 16.33
CA SER A 120 -3.14 -14.00 16.26
C SER A 120 -2.63 -12.64 15.78
N HIS A 121 -3.37 -12.01 14.86
CA HIS A 121 -3.07 -10.67 14.35
C HIS A 121 -3.04 -9.61 15.44
N SER A 122 -3.82 -9.78 16.51
CA SER A 122 -3.86 -8.84 17.65
C SER A 122 -2.51 -8.73 18.36
N VAL A 123 -1.68 -9.78 18.28
CA VAL A 123 -0.35 -9.86 18.89
C VAL A 123 0.74 -9.65 17.84
N MET A 124 0.60 -10.28 16.67
CA MET A 124 1.67 -10.36 15.68
C MET A 124 1.78 -9.11 14.81
N VAL A 125 0.71 -8.34 14.63
CA VAL A 125 0.73 -7.12 13.82
C VAL A 125 1.21 -5.94 14.67
N GLY A 126 2.49 -5.57 14.52
CA GLY A 126 3.10 -4.44 15.25
C GLY A 126 2.72 -3.04 14.76
N THR A 127 1.91 -2.95 13.70
CA THR A 127 1.42 -1.71 13.08
C THR A 127 -0.05 -1.82 12.67
N PRO A 128 -0.97 -2.15 13.58
CA PRO A 128 -2.36 -2.38 13.22
C PRO A 128 -3.04 -1.06 12.83
N LEU A 129 -4.07 -1.14 11.99
CA LEU A 129 -4.93 -0.03 11.61
C LEU A 129 -6.39 -0.44 11.79
N THR A 130 -7.20 0.42 12.40
CA THR A 130 -8.65 0.20 12.43
C THR A 130 -9.25 0.37 11.04
N ILE A 131 -10.42 -0.23 10.80
CA ILE A 131 -11.13 -0.12 9.52
C ILE A 131 -11.40 1.36 9.18
N GLU A 132 -11.79 2.18 10.16
CA GLU A 132 -12.03 3.62 9.99
C GLU A 132 -10.79 4.35 9.44
N VAL A 133 -9.62 4.06 10.04
CA VAL A 133 -8.34 4.64 9.60
C VAL A 133 -7.96 4.09 8.23
N ALA A 134 -8.12 2.78 8.02
CA ALA A 134 -7.82 2.09 6.77
C ALA A 134 -8.64 2.64 5.59
N GLN A 135 -9.93 2.92 5.79
CA GLN A 135 -10.79 3.47 4.75
C GLN A 135 -10.29 4.85 4.27
N LYS A 136 -9.87 5.71 5.20
CA LYS A 136 -9.28 7.01 4.87
C LYS A 136 -7.89 6.88 4.24
N LEU A 137 -7.10 5.90 4.69
CA LEU A 137 -5.76 5.63 4.15
C LEU A 137 -5.78 4.95 2.77
N ASN A 138 -6.77 4.12 2.46
CA ASN A 138 -6.80 3.34 1.22
C ASN A 138 -6.79 4.26 -0.01
N LEU A 139 -7.60 5.33 0.00
CA LEU A 139 -7.59 6.37 -1.03
C LEU A 139 -6.21 7.04 -1.14
N PHE A 140 -5.55 7.22 0.00
CA PHE A 140 -4.26 7.90 0.07
C PHE A 140 -3.09 7.06 -0.43
N ILE A 141 -3.04 5.77 -0.05
CA ILE A 141 -2.01 4.83 -0.48
C ILE A 141 -2.14 4.56 -1.97
N GLN A 142 -3.37 4.50 -2.51
CA GLN A 142 -3.58 4.43 -3.96
C GLN A 142 -3.05 5.67 -4.67
N VAL A 143 -3.37 6.87 -4.17
CA VAL A 143 -2.86 8.13 -4.74
C VAL A 143 -1.34 8.23 -4.63
N LEU A 144 -0.73 7.80 -3.52
CA LEU A 144 0.73 7.83 -3.34
C LEU A 144 1.47 6.76 -4.16
N ALA A 145 0.91 5.55 -4.28
CA ALA A 145 1.44 4.52 -5.18
C ALA A 145 1.31 4.94 -6.66
N MET A 146 0.28 5.71 -7.00
CA MET A 146 0.13 6.32 -8.33
C MET A 146 1.05 7.54 -8.52
N ARG A 147 1.37 8.29 -7.47
CA ARG A 147 2.30 9.42 -7.54
C ARG A 147 3.75 8.97 -7.71
N LEU A 148 4.15 7.91 -6.99
CA LEU A 148 5.41 7.18 -7.27
C LEU A 148 5.48 6.73 -8.73
N TYR A 149 4.38 6.21 -9.27
CA TYR A 149 4.31 5.80 -10.67
C TYR A 149 4.51 6.98 -11.63
N LEU A 150 3.92 8.14 -11.36
CA LEU A 150 4.11 9.33 -12.21
C LEU A 150 5.54 9.89 -12.09
N ASP A 151 6.12 9.91 -10.90
CA ASP A 151 7.48 10.43 -10.67
C ASP A 151 8.55 9.52 -11.31
N VAL A 152 8.28 8.21 -11.45
CA VAL A 152 9.15 7.23 -12.14
C VAL A 152 8.86 7.17 -13.66
N VAL A 153 7.60 7.24 -14.11
CA VAL A 153 7.20 7.04 -15.53
C VAL A 153 7.26 8.32 -16.37
N THR A 154 7.25 9.50 -15.76
CA THR A 154 7.47 10.76 -16.52
C THR A 154 8.90 10.89 -17.07
N GLN A 155 9.77 9.93 -16.78
CA GLN A 155 11.08 9.78 -17.40
C GLN A 155 11.04 9.10 -18.80
N GLY A 156 9.87 8.79 -19.41
CA GLY A 156 9.86 8.16 -20.75
C GLY A 156 8.59 7.97 -21.63
N LYS A 157 7.38 8.48 -21.31
CA LYS A 157 6.08 8.37 -22.10
C LYS A 157 5.51 6.92 -22.29
N PRO A 158 4.25 6.72 -22.78
CA PRO A 158 2.99 7.44 -22.60
C PRO A 158 1.99 6.73 -21.64
N ARG A 159 0.90 7.41 -21.27
CA ARG A 159 -0.11 7.03 -20.26
C ARG A 159 -0.64 5.59 -20.39
N MET A 160 -0.47 4.78 -19.34
CA MET A 160 -1.17 3.51 -19.16
C MET A 160 -2.43 3.71 -18.29
N GLN A 161 -3.56 3.10 -18.68
CA GLN A 161 -4.85 3.23 -17.99
C GLN A 161 -4.79 2.77 -16.52
N THR A 162 -5.21 3.64 -15.61
CA THR A 162 -5.28 3.42 -14.17
C THR A 162 -6.51 2.61 -13.79
N LYS A 163 -6.33 1.38 -13.31
CA LYS A 163 -7.40 0.62 -12.65
C LYS A 163 -7.41 0.98 -11.16
N VAL A 164 -8.50 1.61 -10.70
CA VAL A 164 -8.75 1.89 -9.27
C VAL A 164 -9.12 0.57 -8.58
N TYR A 165 -8.36 0.17 -7.56
CA TYR A 165 -8.66 -1.03 -6.76
C TYR A 165 -9.48 -0.64 -5.53
N THR A 166 -10.80 -0.70 -5.60
CA THR A 166 -11.64 -0.49 -4.40
C THR A 166 -11.58 -1.73 -3.51
N ILE A 167 -10.86 -1.67 -2.39
CA ILE A 167 -10.98 -2.67 -1.31
C ILE A 167 -12.30 -2.38 -0.59
N LYS A 168 -13.29 -3.27 -0.77
CA LYS A 168 -14.56 -3.20 -0.06
C LYS A 168 -14.33 -3.68 1.38
N PHE A 169 -14.35 -2.77 2.34
CA PHE A 169 -14.38 -3.11 3.76
C PHE A 169 -15.82 -3.53 4.12
N GLY A 170 -16.07 -4.84 4.21
CA GLY A 170 -17.38 -5.37 4.53
C GLY A 170 -17.77 -5.02 5.97
N VAL A 171 -18.68 -4.08 6.15
CA VAL A 171 -19.44 -3.94 7.39
C VAL A 171 -20.77 -4.64 7.14
N ASN A 172 -20.87 -5.93 7.49
CA ASN A 172 -22.14 -6.52 7.89
C ASN A 172 -21.93 -7.93 8.45
N ALA A 173 -22.23 -8.04 9.75
CA ALA A 173 -22.70 -9.28 10.32
C ALA A 173 -24.07 -9.58 9.70
N GLN A 174 -24.19 -10.67 8.94
CA GLN A 174 -25.26 -11.68 9.06
C GLN A 174 -25.07 -12.75 7.97
N ARG A 175 -24.97 -14.00 8.44
CA ARG A 175 -25.09 -15.30 7.75
C ARG A 175 -25.27 -15.24 6.23
N GLN A 176 -24.31 -15.76 5.46
CA GLN A 176 -24.51 -16.86 4.51
C GLN A 176 -23.16 -17.62 4.35
N THR A 177 -23.28 -18.92 4.11
CA THR A 177 -22.27 -19.97 4.31
C THR A 177 -21.08 -19.89 3.37
N PHE A 178 -19.89 -20.14 3.92
CA PHE A 178 -18.59 -20.12 3.26
C PHE A 178 -18.36 -21.44 2.52
N THR A 179 -18.88 -21.55 1.30
CA THR A 179 -18.43 -22.57 0.34
C THR A 179 -18.64 -22.02 -1.07
N GLN A 180 -17.59 -22.11 -1.90
CA GLN A 180 -17.51 -21.70 -3.31
C GLN A 180 -17.13 -20.24 -3.62
N ILE A 181 -15.86 -19.87 -3.40
CA ILE A 181 -15.07 -19.13 -4.41
C ILE A 181 -13.60 -19.60 -4.34
N GLN A 182 -13.38 -20.90 -4.55
CA GLN A 182 -12.20 -21.35 -5.29
C GLN A 182 -12.74 -21.81 -6.65
N GLN A 183 -12.05 -21.45 -7.72
CA GLN A 183 -12.45 -21.64 -9.14
C GLN A 183 -13.38 -20.54 -9.68
N ASN A 184 -12.79 -19.42 -10.13
CA ASN A 184 -13.19 -18.89 -11.44
C ASN A 184 -12.08 -18.02 -12.03
N SER A 185 -11.51 -18.57 -13.09
CA SER A 185 -10.61 -17.95 -14.04
C SER A 185 -11.16 -16.60 -14.51
N ILE A 186 -10.31 -15.58 -14.51
CA ILE A 186 -10.64 -14.23 -14.97
C ILE A 186 -11.05 -14.29 -16.45
N LYS A 187 -12.36 -14.25 -16.76
CA LYS A 187 -12.86 -13.89 -18.08
C LYS A 187 -12.86 -12.36 -18.19
N VAL A 188 -11.89 -11.83 -18.93
CA VAL A 188 -11.86 -10.41 -19.32
C VAL A 188 -12.76 -10.24 -20.55
N SER A 189 -13.88 -9.53 -20.45
CA SER A 189 -14.62 -9.08 -21.64
C SER A 189 -13.96 -7.82 -22.20
N LYS A 190 -13.71 -7.81 -23.50
CA LYS A 190 -13.19 -6.65 -24.26
C LYS A 190 -14.35 -5.71 -24.56
N TYR A 191 -14.26 -4.45 -24.16
CA TYR A 191 -15.10 -3.38 -24.71
C TYR A 191 -14.34 -2.68 -25.84
N LYS A 192 -14.94 -2.66 -27.05
CA LYS A 192 -14.49 -1.90 -28.23
C LYS A 192 -14.81 -0.42 -28.01
N SER A 193 -13.85 0.47 -28.25
CA SER A 193 -14.10 1.91 -28.42
C SER A 193 -13.98 2.27 -29.90
N ASN A 194 -15.06 2.79 -30.46
CA ASN A 194 -15.12 3.33 -31.82
C ASN A 194 -14.29 4.61 -31.91
N PHE A 195 -13.40 4.68 -32.90
CA PHE A 195 -12.78 5.93 -33.37
C PHE A 195 -13.56 6.47 -34.55
N CYS A 196 -13.67 7.79 -34.66
CA CYS A 196 -14.07 8.48 -35.89
C CYS A 196 -13.69 9.96 -35.81
N PRO A 197 -13.40 10.61 -36.94
CA PRO A 197 -12.58 10.19 -38.09
C PRO A 197 -11.13 10.67 -37.95
#